data_AF-A0A1G5XXI5-F1
#
_entry.id   AF-A0A1G5XXI5-F1
#
_cell.length_a   1.000
_cell.length_b   1.000
_cell.length_c   1.000
_cell.angle_alpha   90.00
_cell.angle_beta   90.00
_cell.angle_gamma   90.00
#
_symmetry.space_group_name_H-M   'P 1'
#
loop_
_entity.id
_entity.type
_entity.pdbx_description
1 polymer ?
#
loop_
_entity_poly.entity_id
_entity_poly.type
_entity_poly.pdbx_seq_one_letter_code
_entity_poly.pdbx_strand_id
1 'polypeptide(L)'
;MKRVIELIGDVSTPYLVLYKSVLILLALFLIFCLVRAILGPRPADRLLAVNMMGSITMVIIATLSMLLGEGYLLDICLIYAAMSFLAVVIFTKVYIGVYKEEKEEEK
;
A
#
# COMPACT_ATOMS: atom_id res chain seq x y z
N MET A 1 -15.76 -18.56 -25.45
CA MET A 1 -15.77 -17.78 -24.18
C MET A 1 -16.65 -18.39 -23.10
N LYS A 2 -17.91 -18.80 -23.34
CA LYS A 2 -18.76 -19.46 -22.32
C LYS A 2 -18.25 -20.83 -21.80
N ARG A 3 -17.65 -21.68 -22.66
CA ARG A 3 -17.09 -22.99 -22.23
C ARG A 3 -15.84 -22.91 -21.34
N VAL A 4 -15.09 -21.80 -21.38
CA VAL A 4 -13.92 -21.60 -20.51
C VAL A 4 -14.38 -21.26 -19.10
N ILE A 5 -15.48 -20.52 -18.97
CA ILE A 5 -16.11 -20.17 -17.69
C ILE A 5 -16.76 -21.40 -17.03
N GLU A 6 -17.38 -22.31 -17.80
CA GLU A 6 -17.93 -23.57 -17.25
C GLU A 6 -16.85 -24.53 -16.74
N LEU A 7 -15.67 -24.60 -17.40
CA LEU A 7 -14.53 -25.39 -16.91
C LEU A 7 -13.86 -24.74 -15.68
N ILE A 8 -13.99 -23.42 -15.52
CA ILE A 8 -13.51 -22.63 -14.38
C ILE A 8 -14.45 -22.76 -13.17
N GLY A 9 -15.72 -23.16 -13.34
CA GLY A 9 -16.70 -23.29 -12.25
C GLY A 9 -16.24 -24.19 -11.09
N ASP A 10 -15.50 -25.26 -11.39
CA ASP A 10 -14.91 -26.19 -10.41
C ASP A 10 -13.64 -25.61 -9.73
N VAL A 11 -12.90 -24.75 -10.45
CA VAL A 11 -11.68 -24.07 -9.99
C VAL A 11 -11.95 -22.70 -9.36
N SER A 12 -13.18 -22.20 -9.43
CA SER A 12 -13.58 -20.85 -8.98
C SER A 12 -13.50 -20.67 -7.47
N THR A 13 -13.85 -21.71 -6.73
CA THR A 13 -13.83 -21.75 -5.27
C THR A 13 -12.42 -21.62 -4.71
N PRO A 14 -11.40 -22.39 -5.13
CA PRO A 14 -10.04 -22.20 -4.62
C PRO A 14 -9.46 -20.82 -4.98
N TYR A 15 -9.69 -20.29 -6.18
CA TYR A 15 -9.20 -18.93 -6.51
C TYR A 15 -9.84 -17.84 -5.66
N LEU A 16 -11.15 -17.93 -5.42
CA LEU A 16 -11.86 -16.99 -4.57
C LEU A 16 -11.43 -17.08 -3.09
N VAL A 17 -11.15 -18.30 -2.60
CA VAL A 17 -10.55 -18.53 -1.28
C VAL A 17 -9.14 -17.95 -1.20
N LEU A 18 -8.33 -18.12 -2.23
CA LEU A 18 -6.98 -17.52 -2.31
C LEU A 18 -7.06 -15.99 -2.26
N TYR A 19 -7.86 -15.35 -3.11
CA TYR A 19 -8.01 -13.89 -3.10
C TYR A 19 -8.50 -13.36 -1.74
N LYS A 20 -9.50 -14.00 -1.13
CA LYS A 20 -9.97 -13.64 0.21
C LYS A 20 -8.90 -13.82 1.29
N SER A 21 -8.14 -14.92 1.23
CA SER A 21 -7.05 -15.19 2.19
C SER A 21 -5.94 -14.15 2.10
N VAL A 22 -5.56 -13.75 0.87
CA VAL A 22 -4.59 -12.68 0.61
C VAL A 22 -5.10 -11.36 1.17
N LEU A 23 -6.35 -10.98 0.91
CA LEU A 23 -6.93 -9.75 1.45
C LEU A 23 -6.94 -9.72 2.98
N ILE A 24 -7.28 -10.83 3.64
CA ILE A 24 -7.25 -10.96 5.10
C ILE A 24 -5.81 -10.80 5.62
N LEU A 25 -4.84 -11.46 4.98
CA LEU A 25 -3.43 -11.36 5.36
C LEU A 25 -2.89 -9.93 5.19
N LEU A 26 -3.24 -9.25 4.09
CA LEU A 26 -2.85 -7.86 3.87
C LEU A 26 -3.50 -6.91 4.88
N ALA A 27 -4.75 -7.15 5.27
CA ALA A 27 -5.40 -6.37 6.33
C ALA A 27 -4.66 -6.52 7.68
N LEU A 28 -4.21 -7.73 8.01
CA LEU A 28 -3.38 -7.95 9.22
C LEU A 28 -2.04 -7.21 9.13
N PHE A 29 -1.39 -7.21 7.97
CA PHE A 29 -0.17 -6.43 7.76
C PHE A 29 -0.39 -4.92 7.84
N LEU A 30 -1.54 -4.40 7.36
CA LEU A 30 -1.88 -3.00 7.56
C LEU A 30 -2.00 -2.64 9.04
N ILE A 31 -2.65 -3.47 9.85
CA ILE A 31 -2.75 -3.25 11.30
C ILE A 31 -1.35 -3.23 11.93
N PHE A 32 -0.48 -4.17 11.56
CA PHE A 32 0.90 -4.20 12.06
C PHE A 32 1.70 -2.95 11.66
N CYS A 33 1.57 -2.51 10.41
CA CYS A 33 2.21 -1.29 9.94
C CYS A 33 1.68 -0.03 10.64
N LEU A 34 0.39 0.01 10.96
CA LEU A 34 -0.23 1.09 11.72
C LEU A 34 0.35 1.18 13.15
N VAL A 35 0.48 0.03 13.82
CA VAL A 35 1.13 -0.07 15.13
C VAL A 35 2.57 0.45 15.05
N ARG A 36 3.34 0.03 14.04
CA ARG A 36 4.72 0.51 13.83
C ARG A 36 4.80 2.01 13.53
N ALA A 37 3.84 2.56 12.78
CA ALA A 37 3.80 3.98 12.46
C ALA A 37 3.56 4.86 13.70
N ILE A 38 2.79 4.37 14.68
CA ILE A 38 2.49 5.09 15.92
C ILE A 38 3.63 4.92 16.94
N LEU A 39 4.09 3.69 17.18
CA LEU A 39 5.13 3.39 18.17
C LEU A 39 6.56 3.71 17.70
N GLY A 40 6.76 4.11 16.45
CA GLY A 40 8.09 4.43 15.91
C GLY A 40 8.80 5.51 16.75
N PRO A 41 10.01 5.24 17.29
CA PRO A 41 10.72 6.19 18.14
C PRO A 41 11.34 7.35 17.34
N ARG A 42 11.73 7.11 16.08
CA ARG A 42 12.30 8.14 15.19
C ARG A 42 11.31 8.54 14.11
N PRO A 43 11.29 9.81 13.68
CA PRO A 43 10.43 10.27 12.58
C PRO A 43 10.70 9.52 11.28
N ALA A 44 11.96 9.14 11.03
CA ALA A 44 12.34 8.30 9.90
C ALA A 44 11.68 6.91 9.93
N ASP A 45 11.55 6.28 11.10
CA ASP A 45 10.90 4.97 11.24
C ASP A 45 9.40 5.05 10.94
N ARG A 46 8.77 6.16 11.34
CA ARG A 46 7.36 6.44 11.05
C ARG A 46 7.13 6.66 9.57
N LEU A 47 8.01 7.43 8.92
CA LEU A 47 7.93 7.69 7.48
C LEU A 47 8.09 6.41 6.66
N LEU A 48 9.04 5.54 7.06
CA LEU A 48 9.22 4.24 6.43
C LEU A 48 7.99 3.34 6.62
N ALA A 49 7.37 3.35 7.81
CA ALA A 49 6.14 2.61 8.06
C ALA A 49 4.98 3.08 7.17
N VAL A 50 4.84 4.39 6.95
CA VAL A 50 3.85 4.95 6.01
C VAL A 50 4.10 4.49 4.57
N ASN A 51 5.35 4.48 4.12
CA ASN A 51 5.68 3.96 2.80
C ASN A 51 5.29 2.48 2.63
N MET A 52 5.52 1.66 3.66
CA MET A 52 5.11 0.25 3.64
C MET A 52 3.58 0.08 3.67
N MET A 53 2.84 0.94 4.37
CA MET A 53 1.37 0.95 4.28
C MET A 53 0.89 1.27 2.86
N GLY A 54 1.58 2.19 2.18
CA GLY A 54 1.30 2.54 0.79
C GLY A 54 1.39 1.34 -0.15
N SER A 55 2.46 0.54 -0.04
CA SER A 55 2.63 -0.65 -0.88
C SER A 55 1.63 -1.76 -0.59
N ILE A 56 1.26 -1.99 0.67
CA ILE A 56 0.22 -2.96 1.02
C ILE A 56 -1.13 -2.53 0.43
N THR A 57 -1.45 -1.23 0.52
CA THR A 57 -2.70 -0.67 -0.04
C THR A 57 -2.75 -0.82 -1.56
N MET A 58 -1.64 -0.59 -2.27
CA MET A 58 -1.55 -0.85 -3.72
C MET A 58 -1.88 -2.31 -4.07
N VAL A 59 -1.33 -3.28 -3.33
CA VAL A 59 -1.59 -4.70 -3.59
C VAL A 59 -3.06 -5.06 -3.30
N ILE A 60 -3.69 -4.44 -2.28
CA ILE A 60 -5.13 -4.59 -2.03
C ILE A 60 -5.94 -4.11 -3.24
N ILE A 61 -5.67 -2.90 -3.74
CA ILE A 61 -6.40 -2.33 -4.88
C ILE A 61 -6.21 -3.17 -6.15
N ALA A 62 -4.98 -3.60 -6.43
CA ALA A 62 -4.68 -4.48 -7.56
C ALA A 62 -5.42 -5.83 -7.45
N THR A 63 -5.44 -6.42 -6.26
CA THR A 63 -6.16 -7.68 -5.99
C THR A 63 -7.68 -7.49 -6.15
N LEU A 64 -8.22 -6.36 -5.70
CA LEU A 64 -9.63 -6.01 -5.89
C LEU A 64 -9.97 -5.78 -7.38
N SER A 65 -9.09 -5.17 -8.16
CA SER A 65 -9.28 -5.01 -9.62
C SER A 65 -9.42 -6.37 -10.31
N MET A 66 -8.60 -7.35 -9.93
CA MET A 66 -8.70 -8.71 -10.45
C MET A 66 -10.00 -9.42 -10.02
N LEU A 67 -10.48 -9.16 -8.79
CA LEU A 67 -11.70 -9.77 -8.26
C LEU A 67 -12.96 -9.20 -8.91
N LEU A 68 -13.02 -7.88 -9.11
CA LEU A 68 -14.17 -7.19 -9.69
C LEU A 68 -14.16 -7.23 -11.23
N GLY A 69 -12.99 -7.49 -11.86
CA GLY A 69 -12.84 -7.47 -13.31
C GLY A 69 -12.85 -6.05 -13.91
N GLU A 70 -12.72 -5.05 -13.05
CA GLU A 70 -12.85 -3.63 -13.39
C GLU A 70 -11.46 -2.99 -13.50
N GLY A 71 -11.11 -2.57 -14.71
CA GLY A 71 -9.79 -2.00 -15.02
C GLY A 71 -9.53 -0.62 -14.40
N TYR A 72 -10.58 0.16 -14.10
CA TYR A 72 -10.43 1.51 -13.53
C TYR A 72 -9.77 1.50 -12.14
N LEU A 73 -9.89 0.40 -11.39
CA LEU A 73 -9.24 0.22 -10.09
C LEU A 73 -7.71 0.22 -10.23
N LEU A 74 -7.20 -0.23 -11.38
CA LEU A 74 -5.78 -0.29 -11.67
C LEU A 74 -5.22 1.11 -11.95
N ASP A 75 -6.00 1.99 -12.58
CA ASP A 75 -5.64 3.41 -12.75
C ASP A 75 -5.53 4.12 -11.39
N ILE A 76 -6.49 3.86 -10.49
CA ILE A 76 -6.43 4.36 -9.10
C ILE A 76 -5.20 3.81 -8.37
N CYS A 77 -4.86 2.54 -8.58
CA CYS A 77 -3.66 1.93 -8.00
C CYS A 77 -2.38 2.63 -8.48
N LEU A 78 -2.28 2.95 -9.77
CA LEU A 78 -1.12 3.64 -10.33
C LEU A 78 -0.99 5.07 -9.79
N ILE A 79 -2.11 5.79 -9.66
CA ILE A 79 -2.12 7.12 -9.02
C ILE A 79 -1.67 7.01 -7.56
N TYR A 80 -2.16 6.01 -6.83
CA TYR A 80 -1.78 5.78 -5.43
C TYR A 80 -0.29 5.44 -5.28
N ALA A 81 0.28 4.69 -6.24
CA ALA A 81 1.70 4.39 -6.29
C ALA A 81 2.55 5.65 -6.40
N ALA A 82 2.20 6.52 -7.34
CA ALA A 82 2.89 7.80 -7.55
C ALA A 82 2.77 8.69 -6.31
N MET A 83 1.57 8.78 -5.72
CA MET A 83 1.31 9.58 -4.52
C MET A 83 2.09 9.08 -3.29
N SER A 84 2.13 7.77 -3.05
CA SER A 84 2.85 7.18 -1.91
C SER A 84 4.35 7.47 -1.99
N PHE A 85 4.95 7.31 -3.17
CA PHE A 85 6.36 7.61 -3.37
C PHE A 85 6.65 9.12 -3.23
N LEU A 86 5.82 9.96 -3.85
CA LEU A 86 5.98 11.41 -3.81
C LEU A 86 5.86 11.95 -2.38
N ALA A 87 4.89 11.47 -1.60
CA ALA A 87 4.71 11.88 -0.21
C ALA A 87 5.99 11.67 0.60
N VAL A 88 6.60 10.49 0.52
CA VAL A 88 7.83 10.16 1.27
C VAL A 88 9.01 11.05 0.86
N VAL A 89 9.17 11.30 -0.44
CA VAL A 89 10.22 12.18 -0.96
C VAL A 89 10.05 13.61 -0.47
N ILE A 90 8.83 14.17 -0.56
CA ILE A 90 8.52 15.52 -0.09
C ILE A 90 8.75 15.63 1.41
N PHE A 91 8.21 14.69 2.20
CA PHE A 91 8.40 14.68 3.65
C PHE A 91 9.88 14.64 4.04
N THR A 92 10.68 13.81 3.37
CA THR A 92 12.12 13.73 3.62
C THR A 92 12.83 15.05 3.30
N LYS A 93 12.48 15.68 2.17
CA LYS A 93 13.06 16.97 1.76
C LYS A 93 12.71 18.10 2.71
N VAL A 94 11.45 18.20 3.12
CA VAL A 94 10.98 19.21 4.08
C VAL A 94 11.65 18.99 5.44
N TYR A 95 11.70 17.74 5.93
CA TYR A 95 12.33 17.42 7.21
C TYR A 95 13.83 17.78 7.25
N ILE A 96 14.56 17.48 6.18
CA ILE A 96 15.98 17.86 6.06
C ILE A 96 16.15 19.38 5.97
N GLY A 97 15.25 20.06 5.26
CA GLY A 97 15.25 21.53 5.15
C GLY A 97 15.13 22.20 6.51
N VAL A 98 14.10 21.82 7.28
CA VAL A 98 13.87 22.36 8.63
C VAL A 98 15.04 22.05 9.56
N TYR A 99 15.55 20.82 9.54
CA TYR A 99 16.69 20.42 10.38
C TYR A 99 17.98 21.21 10.06
N LYS A 100 18.15 21.67 8.81
CA LYS A 100 19.30 22.47 8.42
C LYS A 100 19.20 23.90 8.95
N GLU A 101 18.01 24.49 8.95
CA GLU A 101 17.74 25.85 9.46
C GLU A 101 17.99 25.94 10.97
N GLU A 102 17.46 25.00 11.76
CA GLU A 102 17.69 24.95 13.23
C GLU A 102 19.20 24.93 13.58
N LYS A 103 19.99 24.21 12.77
CA LYS A 103 21.43 24.07 13.00
C LYS A 103 22.27 25.28 12.55
N GLU A 104 21.71 26.12 11.67
CA GLU A 104 22.32 27.37 11.24
C GLU A 104 21.98 28.51 12.22
N GLU A 105 20.83 28.48 12.88
CA GLU A 105 20.46 29.44 13.94
C GLU A 105 21.21 29.23 15.27
N GLU A 106 21.64 28.01 15.58
CA GLU A 106 22.47 27.72 16.76
C GLU A 106 23.95 28.16 16.65
N LYS A 107 24.39 28.65 15.47
CA LYS A 107 25.78 29.02 15.19
C LYS A 107 26.03 30.53 15.21
#